data_AF-A0A6P0NPE2-F1
#
_entry.id   AF-A0A6P0NPE2-F1
#
_cell.length_a   1.000
_cell.length_b   1.000
_cell.length_c   1.000
_cell.angle_alpha   90.00
_cell.angle_beta   90.00
_cell.angle_gamma   90.00
#
_symmetry.space_group_name_H-M   'P 1'
#
loop_
_entity.id
_entity.type
_entity.pdbx_description
1 polymer ?
#
loop_
_entity_poly.entity_id
_entity_poly.type
_entity_poly.pdbx_seq_one_letter_code
_entity_poly.pdbx_strand_id
1 'polypeptide(L)'
;MVAVSHQHAAQALEFSLPSKTLLFRAEESKDLLNLAQALLQKSLDKFTYICYPHRVCRPLTEATEKLQFSQNNQLFQVKLNNLGTHGKYPIYQGEIVEIS
;
A
#
# COMPACT_ATOMS: atom_id res chain seq x y z
N MET A 1 -0.41 -6.92 11.20
CA MET A 1 -0.95 -5.88 10.29
C MET A 1 0.22 -5.26 9.58
N VAL A 2 0.17 -5.11 8.26
CA VAL A 2 1.25 -4.50 7.47
C VAL A 2 0.80 -3.09 7.06
N ALA A 3 1.65 -2.10 7.35
CA ALA A 3 1.45 -0.72 6.92
C ALA A 3 2.54 -0.33 5.93
N VAL A 4 2.17 0.49 4.96
CA VAL A 4 2.99 0.83 3.81
C VAL A 4 2.96 2.33 3.69
N SER A 5 4.13 2.99 3.74
CA SER A 5 4.18 4.44 3.85
C SER A 5 5.50 5.03 3.35
N HIS A 6 5.49 6.32 3.06
CA HIS A 6 6.72 7.09 2.90
C HIS A 6 7.52 7.16 4.21
N GLN A 7 8.84 7.27 4.11
CA GLN A 7 9.75 7.25 5.27
C GLN A 7 9.37 8.27 6.37
N HIS A 8 9.02 9.50 5.98
CA HIS A 8 8.63 10.55 6.93
C HIS A 8 7.24 10.36 7.53
N ALA A 9 6.32 9.73 6.80
CA ALA A 9 4.98 9.42 7.30
C ALA A 9 5.03 8.23 8.25
N ALA A 10 5.81 7.20 7.92
CA ALA A 10 6.09 6.05 8.77
C ALA A 10 6.62 6.49 10.15
N GLN A 11 7.66 7.33 10.19
CA GLN A 11 8.24 7.84 11.44
C GLN A 11 7.26 8.67 12.26
N ALA A 12 6.45 9.50 11.62
CA ALA A 12 5.48 10.35 12.31
C ALA A 12 4.29 9.56 12.90
N LEU A 13 4.00 8.39 12.36
CA LEU A 13 2.83 7.59 12.72
C LEU A 13 3.19 6.34 13.54
N GLU A 14 4.46 6.05 13.75
CA GLU A 14 4.94 4.86 14.46
C GLU A 14 4.33 4.74 15.87
N PHE A 15 4.19 5.86 16.59
CA PHE A 15 3.55 5.89 17.92
C PHE A 15 2.04 5.61 17.90
N SER A 16 1.36 5.91 16.79
CA SER A 16 -0.10 5.74 16.64
C SER A 16 -0.47 4.38 16.05
N LEU A 17 0.50 3.61 15.56
CA LEU A 17 0.28 2.32 14.95
C LEU A 17 0.36 1.19 15.99
N PRO A 18 -0.40 0.10 15.81
CA PRO A 18 -0.32 -1.06 16.70
C PRO A 18 1.12 -1.56 16.81
N SER A 19 1.52 -1.99 18.01
CA SER A 19 2.90 -2.42 18.33
C SER A 19 3.45 -3.61 17.51
N LYS A 20 2.61 -4.25 16.69
CA LYS A 20 2.98 -5.33 15.76
C LYS A 20 2.84 -4.93 14.29
N THR A 21 3.00 -3.64 13.97
CA THR A 21 2.90 -3.13 12.61
C THR A 21 4.27 -3.13 11.94
N LEU A 22 4.38 -3.80 10.79
CA LEU A 22 5.57 -3.71 9.94
C LEU A 22 5.38 -2.58 8.93
N LEU A 23 6.35 -1.68 8.84
CA LEU A 23 6.34 -0.52 7.94
C LEU A 23 7.26 -0.76 6.75
N PHE A 24 6.70 -0.65 5.54
CA PHE A 24 7.45 -0.74 4.29
C PHE A 24 7.39 0.57 3.52
N ARG A 25 8.52 0.93 2.89
CA ARG A 25 8.57 2.06 1.96
C ARG A 25 8.21 1.59 0.56
N ALA A 26 7.12 2.12 0.02
CA ALA A 26 6.73 1.91 -1.37
C ALA A 26 6.20 3.24 -1.92
N GLU A 27 7.09 4.02 -2.54
CA GLU A 27 6.74 5.35 -3.07
C GLU A 27 6.30 5.29 -4.53
N GLU A 28 6.84 4.31 -5.26
CA GLU A 28 6.53 4.04 -6.66
C GLU A 28 5.61 2.82 -6.75
N SER A 29 4.77 2.76 -7.79
CA SER A 29 3.86 1.62 -7.99
C SER A 29 4.58 0.30 -8.13
N LYS A 30 5.78 0.28 -8.73
CA LYS A 30 6.60 -0.94 -8.82
C LYS A 30 6.94 -1.50 -7.43
N ASP A 31 7.30 -0.64 -6.48
CA ASP A 31 7.63 -1.07 -5.12
C ASP A 31 6.38 -1.59 -4.39
N LEU A 32 5.24 -0.92 -4.62
CA LEU A 32 3.95 -1.34 -4.10
C LEU A 32 3.56 -2.73 -4.64
N LEU A 33 3.77 -3.00 -5.92
CA LEU A 33 3.47 -4.29 -6.54
C LEU A 33 4.40 -5.40 -6.05
N ASN A 34 5.70 -5.14 -5.92
CA ASN A 34 6.64 -6.10 -5.33
C ASN A 34 6.25 -6.48 -3.90
N LEU A 35 5.81 -5.48 -3.12
CA LEU A 35 5.31 -5.72 -1.78
C LEU A 35 4.00 -6.52 -1.81
N ALA A 36 3.06 -6.17 -2.69
CA ALA A 36 1.80 -6.91 -2.85
C ALA A 36 2.05 -8.40 -3.17
N GLN A 37 2.97 -8.69 -4.10
CA GLN A 37 3.40 -10.06 -4.39
C GLN A 37 3.93 -10.78 -3.14
N ALA A 38 4.81 -10.12 -2.37
CA ALA A 38 5.38 -10.69 -1.15
C ALA A 38 4.33 -10.90 -0.04
N LEU A 39 3.32 -10.03 0.05
CA LEU A 39 2.20 -10.15 0.98
C LEU A 39 1.30 -11.33 0.60
N LEU A 40 1.00 -11.47 -0.69
CA LEU A 40 0.17 -12.56 -1.22
C LEU A 40 0.81 -13.93 -0.96
N GLN A 41 2.14 -14.05 -1.07
CA GLN A 41 2.89 -15.26 -0.69
C GLN A 41 2.75 -15.63 0.79
N LYS A 42 2.38 -14.67 1.66
CA LYS A 42 2.13 -14.86 3.08
C LYS A 42 0.63 -14.93 3.41
N SER A 43 -0.22 -15.11 2.40
CA SER A 43 -1.68 -15.12 2.53
C SER A 43 -2.24 -13.82 3.13
N LEU A 44 -1.59 -12.69 2.86
CA LEU A 44 -2.05 -11.36 3.21
C LEU A 44 -2.55 -10.65 1.95
N ASP A 45 -3.85 -10.41 1.88
CA ASP A 45 -4.53 -9.74 0.77
C ASP A 45 -4.85 -8.26 1.06
N LYS A 46 -4.64 -7.83 2.30
CA LYS A 46 -4.95 -6.47 2.77
C LYS A 46 -3.81 -5.84 3.54
N PHE A 47 -3.63 -4.54 3.35
CA PHE A 47 -2.64 -3.73 4.05
C PHE A 47 -3.11 -2.28 4.19
N THR A 48 -2.50 -1.52 5.08
CA THR A 48 -2.73 -0.08 5.19
C THR A 48 -1.69 0.65 4.35
N TYR A 49 -2.11 1.59 3.51
CA TYR A 49 -1.22 2.41 2.69
C TYR A 49 -1.37 3.89 3.09
N ILE A 50 -0.26 4.58 3.32
CA ILE A 50 -0.25 5.92 3.91
C ILE A 50 0.59 6.85 3.04
N CYS A 51 -0.04 7.88 2.50
CA CYS A 51 0.61 8.87 1.67
C CYS A 51 1.24 9.99 2.51
N TYR A 52 2.32 10.57 1.99
CA TYR A 52 2.89 11.80 2.56
C TYR A 52 2.14 13.02 2.03
N PRO A 53 1.60 13.91 2.87
CA PRO A 53 0.70 14.99 2.42
C PRO A 53 1.35 16.06 1.55
N HIS A 54 2.66 16.25 1.66
CA HIS A 54 3.37 17.31 0.95
C HIS A 54 4.04 16.80 -0.34
N ARG A 55 3.73 15.57 -0.78
CA ARG A 55 4.21 15.00 -2.04
C ARG A 55 3.09 14.28 -2.77
N VAL A 56 3.16 14.26 -4.09
CA VAL A 56 2.23 13.49 -4.91
C VAL A 56 2.40 12.01 -4.56
N CYS A 57 1.30 11.38 -4.20
CA CYS A 57 1.26 9.95 -3.90
C CYS A 57 1.07 9.18 -5.21
N ARG A 58 2.19 8.82 -5.86
CA ARG A 58 2.19 8.32 -7.24
C ARG A 58 1.25 7.15 -7.48
N PRO A 59 1.17 6.11 -6.61
CA PRO A 59 0.28 4.97 -6.86
C PRO A 59 -1.21 5.32 -6.97
N LEU A 60 -1.65 6.46 -6.42
CA LEU A 60 -3.04 6.92 -6.55
C LEU A 60 -3.29 7.72 -7.83
N THR A 61 -2.25 8.19 -8.49
CA THR A 61 -2.32 9.01 -9.71
C THR A 61 -2.06 8.21 -10.98
N GLU A 62 -1.55 7.00 -10.85
CA GLU A 62 -1.26 6.14 -11.98
C GLU A 62 -2.51 5.41 -12.48
N ALA A 63 -2.47 5.03 -13.76
CA ALA A 63 -3.53 4.24 -14.38
C ALA A 63 -3.65 2.87 -13.70
N THR A 64 -4.87 2.35 -13.63
CA THR A 64 -5.18 1.10 -12.94
C THR A 64 -4.34 -0.08 -13.40
N GLU A 65 -3.99 -0.14 -14.69
CA GLU A 65 -3.17 -1.19 -15.28
C GLU A 65 -1.74 -1.21 -14.71
N LYS A 66 -1.23 -0.06 -14.26
CA LYS A 66 0.07 0.03 -13.59
C LYS A 66 0.06 -0.48 -12.15
N LEU A 67 -1.12 -0.78 -11.60
CA LEU A 67 -1.28 -1.42 -10.30
C LEU A 67 -1.63 -2.91 -10.43
N GLN A 68 -1.34 -3.51 -11.58
CA GLN A 68 -1.55 -4.92 -11.84
C GLN A 68 -0.24 -5.70 -11.85
N PHE A 69 -0.30 -6.96 -11.44
CA PHE A 69 0.84 -7.87 -11.50
C PHE A 69 0.36 -9.30 -11.72
N SER A 70 1.19 -10.12 -12.36
CA SER A 70 0.93 -11.56 -12.53
C SER A 70 1.72 -12.38 -11.53
N GLN A 71 1.09 -13.41 -10.97
CA GLN A 71 1.71 -14.37 -10.07
C GLN A 71 1.00 -15.72 -10.22
N ASN A 72 1.75 -16.82 -10.37
CA ASN A 72 1.20 -18.18 -10.51
C ASN A 72 0.13 -18.30 -11.62
N ASN A 73 0.37 -17.69 -12.80
CA ASN A 73 -0.57 -17.63 -13.92
C ASN A 73 -1.91 -16.90 -13.64
N GLN A 74 -2.03 -16.23 -12.50
CA GLN A 74 -3.17 -15.38 -12.17
C GLN A 74 -2.76 -13.92 -12.29
N LEU A 75 -3.71 -13.08 -12.71
CA LEU A 75 -3.54 -11.63 -12.75
C LEU A 75 -4.19 -11.01 -11.52
N PHE A 76 -3.47 -10.13 -10.85
CA PHE A 76 -3.91 -9.44 -9.66
C PHE A 76 -3.85 -7.93 -9.86
N GLN A 77 -4.67 -7.21 -9.11
CA GLN A 77 -4.69 -5.77 -9.04
C GLN A 77 -4.64 -5.30 -7.59
N VAL A 78 -3.86 -4.26 -7.33
CA VAL A 78 -3.88 -3.53 -6.06
C VAL A 78 -4.90 -2.40 -6.16
N LYS A 79 -5.89 -2.41 -5.28
CA LYS A 79 -6.87 -1.32 -5.10
C LYS A 79 -6.52 -0.54 -3.84
N LEU A 80 -6.54 0.79 -3.94
CA LEU A 80 -6.31 1.69 -2.81
C LEU A 80 -7.62 2.40 -2.46
N ASN A 81 -8.36 1.87 -1.49
CA ASN A 81 -9.62 2.43 -1.04
C ASN A 81 -9.37 3.49 0.04
N ASN A 82 -9.88 4.71 -0.13
CA ASN A 82 -9.66 5.81 0.82
C ASN A 82 -10.32 5.51 2.18
N LEU A 83 -9.53 5.56 3.27
CA LEU A 83 -9.99 5.40 4.66
C LEU A 83 -10.07 6.74 5.43
N GLY A 84 -9.77 7.85 4.78
CA GLY A 84 -9.74 9.19 5.36
C GLY A 84 -8.32 9.66 5.68
N THR A 85 -8.17 10.47 6.72
CA THR A 85 -6.89 11.05 7.13
C THR A 85 -6.64 10.83 8.62
N HIS A 86 -5.36 10.69 8.99
CA HIS A 86 -4.93 10.80 10.38
C HIS A 86 -3.99 11.99 10.52
N GLY A 87 -4.44 13.02 11.24
CA GLY A 87 -3.81 14.34 11.18
C GLY A 87 -3.76 14.84 9.75
N LYS A 88 -2.55 15.02 9.21
CA LYS A 88 -2.34 15.44 7.82
C LYS A 88 -2.15 14.28 6.83
N TYR A 89 -2.05 13.03 7.29
CA TYR A 89 -1.67 11.91 6.42
C TYR A 89 -2.90 11.21 5.84
N PRO A 90 -3.07 11.16 4.50
CA PRO A 90 -4.10 10.35 3.87
C PRO A 90 -3.81 8.86 4.03
N ILE A 91 -4.84 8.10 4.40
CA ILE A 91 -4.76 6.66 4.67
C ILE A 91 -5.70 5.92 3.71
N TYR A 92 -5.22 4.80 3.19
CA TYR A 92 -5.92 3.92 2.27
C TYR A 92 -5.85 2.48 2.76
N GLN A 93 -6.87 1.70 2.44
CA GLN A 93 -6.82 0.25 2.49
C GLN A 93 -6.31 -0.24 1.14
N GLY A 94 -5.13 -0.83 1.13
CA GLY A 94 -4.65 -1.63 0.02
C GLY A 94 -5.33 -2.99 0.03
N GLU A 95 -5.99 -3.36 -1.07
CA GLU A 95 -6.57 -4.67 -1.29
C GLU A 95 -5.98 -5.29 -2.55
N ILE A 96 -5.52 -6.54 -2.44
CA ILE A 96 -4.99 -7.34 -3.54
C ILE A 96 -6.13 -8.22 -4.03
N VAL A 97 -6.61 -7.97 -5.23
CA VAL A 97 -7.74 -8.70 -5.82
C VAL A 97 -7.29 -9.42 -7.08
N GLU A 98 -7.70 -10.68 -7.23
CA GLU A 98 -7.56 -11.39 -8.51
C GLU A 98 -8.51 -10.76 -9.53
N ILE A 99 -8.01 -10.51 -10.74
CA ILE A 99 -8.78 -9.98 -11.86
C ILE A 99 -8.61 -10.94 -13.05
N SER A 100 -9.71 -11.55 -13.46
CA SER A 100 -9.76 -12.51 -14.57
C SER A 100 -9.92 -11.82 -15.92
#